data_AF-A0A7V9LN07-F1
#
_entry.id   AF-A0A7V9LN07-F1
#
_cell.length_a   1.000
_cell.length_b   1.000
_cell.length_c   1.000
_cell.angle_alpha   90.00
_cell.angle_beta   90.00
_cell.angle_gamma   90.00
#
_symmetry.space_group_name_H-M   'P 1'
#
loop_
_entity.id
_entity.type
_entity.pdbx_description
1 polymer ?
#
loop_
_entity_poly.entity_id
_entity_poly.type
_entity_poly.pdbx_seq_one_letter_code
_entity_poly.pdbx_strand_id
1 'polypeptide(L)'
;MATYVIGDLQGCLSSFRRLTSQLPAADRYIFVGDLVNRGFESLATLRHVKSRVDNGQAVALLGNHDLHLLAVAAGIRPQKDTDTLDDILEAPDRAELLAWLRSCPLAHFEDGTLFVHAGVLPTWTVELTLSLADEVHRALVNDASNAFLSEMYGDEPRRWSDALTGNDRLRCAVNALTRLRVVSA
;
A
#
# COMPACT_ATOMS: atom_id res chain seq x y z
N MET A 1 19.66 -6.81 -15.35
CA MET A 1 18.99 -5.58 -14.91
C MET A 1 19.00 -5.56 -13.39
N ALA A 2 19.33 -4.43 -12.78
CA ALA A 2 19.31 -4.25 -11.33
C ALA A 2 17.92 -3.78 -10.88
N THR A 3 17.24 -4.63 -10.12
CA THR A 3 15.97 -4.29 -9.45
C THR A 3 16.25 -4.00 -7.98
N TYR A 4 15.82 -2.84 -7.49
CA TYR A 4 15.90 -2.52 -6.06
C TYR A 4 14.51 -2.56 -5.41
N VAL A 5 14.42 -3.32 -4.33
CA VAL A 5 13.24 -3.40 -3.48
C VAL A 5 13.43 -2.43 -2.32
N ILE A 6 12.49 -1.49 -2.19
CA ILE A 6 12.56 -0.39 -1.24
C ILE A 6 11.40 -0.51 -0.28
N GLY A 7 11.73 -0.59 1.01
CA GLY A 7 10.76 -0.57 2.11
C GLY A 7 10.08 0.80 2.28
N ASP A 8 9.46 0.97 3.43
CA ASP A 8 8.75 2.17 3.86
C ASP A 8 9.50 3.46 3.51
N LEU A 9 8.89 4.28 2.65
CA LEU A 9 9.41 5.61 2.33
C LEU A 9 8.92 6.65 3.33
N GLN A 10 7.66 6.55 3.75
CA GLN A 10 7.02 7.40 4.75
C GLN A 10 7.35 8.88 4.55
N GLY A 11 7.14 9.39 3.33
CA GLY A 11 7.38 10.79 3.01
C GLY A 11 8.85 11.24 3.14
N CYS A 12 9.83 10.34 3.06
CA CYS A 12 11.27 10.65 3.17
C CYS A 12 11.99 10.65 1.80
N LEU A 13 11.48 11.42 0.83
CA LEU A 13 12.03 11.48 -0.53
C LEU A 13 13.53 11.84 -0.57
N SER A 14 13.96 12.79 0.26
CA SER A 14 15.35 13.21 0.33
C SER A 14 16.28 12.07 0.79
N SER A 15 15.84 11.26 1.75
CA SER A 15 16.57 10.06 2.19
C SER A 15 16.65 9.00 1.09
N PHE A 16 15.55 8.77 0.37
CA PHE A 16 15.52 7.85 -0.78
C PHE A 16 16.48 8.29 -1.89
N ARG A 17 16.51 9.58 -2.23
CA ARG A 17 17.46 10.14 -3.21
C ARG A 17 18.92 9.97 -2.77
N ARG A 18 19.21 10.20 -1.49
CA ARG A 18 20.56 10.00 -0.93
C ARG A 18 20.97 8.54 -0.89
N LEU A 19 20.04 7.61 -0.64
CA LEU A 19 20.30 6.18 -0.73
C LEU A 19 20.64 5.79 -2.18
N THR A 20 19.77 6.15 -3.13
CA THR A 20 19.92 5.78 -4.53
C THR A 20 21.13 6.41 -5.20
N SER A 21 21.60 7.59 -4.75
CA SER A 21 22.86 8.18 -5.22
C SER A 21 24.12 7.41 -4.80
N GLN A 22 24.01 6.53 -3.81
CA GLN A 22 25.13 5.68 -3.34
C GLN A 22 25.14 4.29 -3.97
N LEU A 23 24.09 3.95 -4.73
CA LEU A 23 23.95 2.66 -5.38
C LEU A 23 24.23 2.79 -6.89
N PRO A 24 24.65 1.71 -7.56
CA PRO A 24 24.61 1.66 -9.02
C PRO A 24 23.21 2.00 -9.53
N ALA A 25 23.11 2.55 -10.74
CA ALA A 25 21.82 2.89 -11.34
C ALA A 25 20.91 1.66 -11.37
N ALA A 26 19.69 1.82 -10.86
CA ALA A 26 18.66 0.79 -10.93
C ALA A 26 17.98 0.85 -12.29
N ASP A 27 17.70 -0.32 -12.87
CA ASP A 27 16.81 -0.43 -14.02
C ASP A 27 15.34 -0.32 -13.59
N ARG A 28 15.03 -0.79 -12.38
CA ARG A 28 13.66 -0.86 -11.85
C ARG A 28 13.59 -0.77 -10.33
N TYR A 29 12.48 -0.25 -9.81
CA TYR A 29 12.17 -0.22 -8.38
C TYR A 29 10.92 -1.04 -8.04
N ILE A 30 10.89 -1.65 -6.86
CA ILE A 30 9.69 -2.20 -6.24
C ILE A 30 9.53 -1.50 -4.90
N PHE A 31 8.53 -0.63 -4.77
CA PHE A 31 8.17 0.01 -3.50
C PHE A 31 7.13 -0.83 -2.78
N VAL A 32 7.44 -1.33 -1.58
CA VAL A 32 6.56 -2.25 -0.86
C VAL A 32 5.58 -1.53 0.09
N GLY A 33 5.10 -0.35 -0.28
CA GLY A 33 4.09 0.41 0.47
C GLY A 33 4.63 1.38 1.50
N ASP A 34 3.71 1.97 2.25
CA ASP A 34 3.93 3.07 3.19
C ASP A 34 4.75 4.18 2.53
N LEU A 35 4.23 4.67 1.40
CA LEU A 35 4.87 5.73 0.61
C LEU A 35 4.77 7.09 1.31
N VAL A 36 3.66 7.30 2.04
CA VAL A 36 3.29 8.56 2.67
C VAL A 36 3.23 8.44 4.19
N ASN A 37 2.98 9.59 4.83
CA ASN A 37 2.80 9.75 6.27
C ASN A 37 4.13 9.69 7.05
N ARG A 38 4.16 10.23 8.27
CA ARG A 38 5.34 10.45 9.15
C ARG A 38 6.33 11.50 8.67
N GLY A 39 6.87 11.37 7.45
CA GLY A 39 7.84 12.31 6.90
C GLY A 39 7.19 13.56 6.32
N PHE A 40 7.97 14.64 6.19
CA PHE A 40 7.47 15.93 5.73
C PHE A 40 7.38 16.07 4.20
N GLU A 41 7.81 15.07 3.43
CA GLU A 41 7.80 15.12 1.96
C GLU A 41 6.78 14.12 1.36
N SER A 42 5.67 13.83 2.06
CA SER A 42 4.64 12.86 1.61
C SER A 42 4.13 13.15 0.20
N LEU A 43 3.75 14.40 -0.10
CA LEU A 43 3.26 14.79 -1.44
C LEU A 43 4.33 14.60 -2.53
N ALA A 44 5.56 15.05 -2.28
CA ALA A 44 6.66 14.93 -3.22
C ALA A 44 7.03 13.45 -3.44
N THR A 45 7.01 12.64 -2.38
CA THR A 45 7.26 11.20 -2.43
C THR A 45 6.23 10.50 -3.30
N LEU A 46 4.94 10.79 -3.08
CA LEU A 46 3.84 10.20 -3.83
C LEU A 46 3.95 10.52 -5.34
N ARG A 47 4.16 11.80 -5.69
CA ARG A 47 4.37 12.22 -7.09
C ARG A 47 5.61 11.57 -7.71
N HIS A 48 6.69 11.44 -6.96
CA HIS A 48 7.92 10.81 -7.44
C HIS A 48 7.73 9.33 -7.77
N VAL A 49 7.09 8.59 -6.86
CA VAL A 49 6.80 7.16 -7.06
C VAL A 49 5.82 6.98 -8.22
N LYS A 50 4.72 7.75 -8.27
CA LYS A 50 3.77 7.75 -9.39
C LYS A 50 4.46 7.94 -10.72
N SER A 51 5.29 8.98 -10.84
CA SER A 51 6.01 9.25 -12.09
C SER A 51 6.91 8.10 -12.54
N ARG A 52 7.57 7.39 -11.61
CA ARG A 52 8.38 6.21 -11.96
C ARG A 52 7.52 5.05 -12.43
N VAL A 53 6.39 4.81 -11.77
CA VAL A 53 5.43 3.76 -12.17
C VAL A 53 4.85 4.06 -13.55
N ASP A 54 4.40 5.30 -13.79
CA ASP A 54 3.84 5.74 -15.08
C ASP A 54 4.85 5.60 -16.23
N ASN A 55 6.14 5.75 -15.94
CA ASN A 55 7.24 5.57 -16.91
C ASN A 55 7.70 4.11 -17.06
N GLY A 56 7.02 3.13 -16.42
CA GLY A 56 7.40 1.71 -16.47
C GLY A 56 8.69 1.36 -15.71
N GLN A 57 9.17 2.26 -14.84
CA GLN A 57 10.43 2.12 -14.09
C GLN A 57 10.22 1.59 -12.67
N ALA A 58 8.97 1.41 -12.24
CA ALA A 58 8.67 0.93 -10.90
C ALA A 58 7.36 0.16 -10.81
N VAL A 59 7.23 -0.62 -9.74
CA VAL A 59 5.96 -1.10 -9.18
C VAL A 59 5.83 -0.51 -7.78
N ALA A 60 4.62 -0.13 -7.39
CA ALA A 60 4.31 0.34 -6.05
C ALA A 60 3.17 -0.48 -5.45
N LEU A 61 3.35 -0.96 -4.23
CA LEU A 61 2.33 -1.65 -3.45
C LEU A 61 1.69 -0.70 -2.44
N LEU A 62 0.51 -1.07 -1.95
CA LEU A 62 -0.15 -0.40 -0.84
C LEU A 62 0.33 -0.91 0.52
N GLY A 63 0.68 0.01 1.42
CA GLY A 63 0.87 -0.24 2.84
C GLY A 63 -0.31 0.27 3.69
N ASN A 64 -0.18 0.14 5.01
CA ASN A 64 -1.23 0.57 5.94
C ASN A 64 -1.39 2.10 6.01
N HIS A 65 -0.31 2.86 5.89
CA HIS A 65 -0.35 4.33 5.92
C HIS A 65 -0.94 4.89 4.62
N ASP A 66 -0.76 4.19 3.50
CA ASP A 66 -1.39 4.53 2.22
C ASP A 66 -2.91 4.33 2.28
N LEU A 67 -3.37 3.19 2.82
CA LEU A 67 -4.80 2.93 3.04
C LEU A 67 -5.41 3.93 4.04
N HIS A 68 -4.66 4.34 5.06
CA HIS A 68 -5.08 5.38 6.00
C HIS A 68 -5.27 6.73 5.32
N LEU A 69 -4.37 7.15 4.42
CA LEU A 69 -4.55 8.36 3.61
C LEU A 69 -5.85 8.29 2.80
N LEU A 70 -6.14 7.15 2.15
CA LEU A 70 -7.38 6.98 1.38
C LEU A 70 -8.63 7.12 2.24
N ALA A 71 -8.63 6.55 3.45
CA ALA A 71 -9.76 6.65 4.37
C ALA A 71 -9.94 8.07 4.94
N VAL A 72 -8.84 8.76 5.24
CA VAL A 72 -8.86 10.17 5.65
C VAL A 72 -9.42 11.05 4.54
N ALA A 73 -8.93 10.90 3.31
CA ALA A 73 -9.39 11.68 2.18
C ALA A 73 -10.88 11.44 1.84
N ALA A 74 -11.41 10.26 2.18
CA ALA A 74 -12.82 9.92 2.05
C ALA A 74 -13.71 10.40 3.22
N GLY A 75 -13.12 11.02 4.26
CA GLY A 75 -13.84 11.48 5.45
C GLY A 75 -14.27 10.35 6.41
N ILE A 76 -13.74 9.14 6.22
CA ILE A 76 -14.09 7.94 7.01
C ILE A 76 -13.33 7.93 8.33
N ARG A 77 -12.11 8.46 8.32
CA ARG A 77 -11.25 8.58 9.50
C ARG A 77 -10.80 10.03 9.68
N PRO A 78 -10.71 10.51 10.92
CA PRO A 78 -10.04 11.76 11.19
C PRO A 78 -8.53 11.60 10.97
N GLN A 79 -7.88 12.70 10.60
CA GLN A 79 -6.43 12.81 10.71
C GLN A 79 -6.01 12.71 12.17
N LYS A 80 -4.83 12.13 12.39
CA LYS A 80 -4.16 12.12 13.68
C LYS A 80 -3.18 13.29 13.74
N ASP A 81 -2.88 13.78 14.94
CA ASP A 81 -1.92 14.88 15.15
C ASP A 81 -0.51 14.57 14.61
N THR A 82 -0.17 13.29 14.47
CA THR A 82 1.12 12.83 13.93
C THR A 82 1.12 12.62 12.41
N ASP A 83 -0.01 12.83 11.74
CA ASP A 83 -0.12 12.63 10.30
C ASP A 83 0.50 13.80 9.53
N THR A 84 1.19 13.50 8.42
CA THR A 84 1.80 14.50 7.52
C THR A 84 1.17 14.45 6.13
N LEU A 85 -0.16 14.57 6.09
CA LEU A 85 -0.98 14.32 4.90
C LEU A 85 -1.58 15.60 4.28
N ASP A 86 -1.55 16.73 4.99
CA ASP A 86 -2.21 17.98 4.58
C ASP A 86 -1.81 18.42 3.17
N ASP A 87 -0.50 18.40 2.88
CA ASP A 87 0.02 18.74 1.56
C ASP A 87 -0.64 17.93 0.44
N ILE A 88 -0.97 16.65 0.67
CA ILE A 88 -1.67 15.80 -0.32
C ILE A 88 -3.15 16.15 -0.38
N LEU A 89 -3.80 16.36 0.77
CA LEU A 89 -5.24 16.62 0.86
C LEU A 89 -5.63 17.99 0.29
N GLU A 90 -4.72 18.94 0.34
CA GLU A 90 -4.87 20.31 -0.17
C GLU A 90 -4.33 20.48 -1.59
N ALA A 91 -3.61 19.50 -2.12
CA ALA A 91 -3.00 19.59 -3.45
C ALA A 91 -4.05 19.75 -4.57
N PRO A 92 -3.78 20.56 -5.61
CA PRO A 92 -4.70 20.73 -6.73
C PRO A 92 -4.93 19.44 -7.54
N ASP A 93 -3.92 18.56 -7.59
CA ASP A 93 -3.93 17.25 -8.23
C ASP A 93 -4.32 16.11 -7.27
N ARG A 94 -4.83 16.40 -6.07
CA ARG A 94 -5.18 15.38 -5.05
C ARG A 94 -6.07 14.25 -5.59
N ALA A 95 -7.03 14.59 -6.46
CA ALA A 95 -7.97 13.61 -6.98
C ALA A 95 -7.26 12.58 -7.87
N GLU A 96 -6.33 13.03 -8.70
CA GLU A 96 -5.48 12.17 -9.53
C GLU A 96 -4.57 11.30 -8.66
N LEU A 97 -3.91 11.90 -7.68
CA LEU A 97 -2.98 11.20 -6.79
C LEU A 97 -3.68 10.10 -5.98
N LEU A 98 -4.85 10.39 -5.42
CA LEU A 98 -5.62 9.42 -4.65
C LEU A 98 -6.25 8.35 -5.54
N ALA A 99 -6.64 8.67 -6.78
CA ALA A 99 -7.11 7.68 -7.74
C ALA A 99 -5.98 6.72 -8.16
N TRP A 100 -4.79 7.26 -8.43
CA TRP A 100 -3.60 6.46 -8.70
C TRP A 100 -3.23 5.57 -7.51
N LEU A 101 -3.24 6.12 -6.29
CA LEU A 101 -2.92 5.34 -5.09
C LEU A 101 -3.91 4.18 -4.89
N ARG A 102 -5.22 4.41 -5.09
CA ARG A 102 -6.24 3.35 -5.07
C ARG A 102 -5.97 2.24 -6.10
N SER A 103 -5.37 2.58 -7.23
CA SER A 103 -5.02 1.61 -8.28
C SER A 103 -3.75 0.79 -8.00
N CYS A 104 -3.02 1.07 -6.92
CA CYS A 104 -1.86 0.25 -6.57
C CYS A 104 -2.34 -1.11 -6.02
N PRO A 105 -1.67 -2.23 -6.37
CA PRO A 105 -1.99 -3.54 -5.82
C PRO A 105 -1.48 -3.69 -4.38
N LEU A 106 -1.97 -4.70 -3.65
CA LEU A 106 -1.45 -5.05 -2.32
C LEU A 106 -0.33 -6.11 -2.37
N ALA A 107 -0.23 -6.84 -3.48
CA ALA A 107 0.77 -7.88 -3.69
C ALA A 107 1.25 -7.87 -5.14
N HIS A 108 2.52 -8.22 -5.34
CA HIS A 108 3.12 -8.39 -6.66
C HIS A 108 4.00 -9.62 -6.68
N PHE A 109 3.99 -10.37 -7.77
CA PHE A 109 4.82 -11.57 -7.93
C PHE A 109 5.61 -11.46 -9.23
N GLU A 110 6.93 -11.48 -9.13
CA GLU A 110 7.83 -11.56 -10.28
C GLU A 110 9.07 -12.38 -9.93
N ASP A 111 9.60 -13.09 -10.93
CA ASP A 111 10.85 -13.85 -10.83
C ASP A 111 10.93 -14.79 -9.60
N GLY A 112 9.81 -15.45 -9.29
CA GLY A 112 9.72 -16.38 -8.17
C GLY A 112 9.64 -15.73 -6.79
N THR A 113 9.53 -14.40 -6.72
CA THR A 113 9.48 -13.63 -5.47
C THR A 113 8.13 -12.94 -5.30
N LEU A 114 7.52 -13.13 -4.13
CA LEU A 114 6.29 -12.45 -3.72
C LEU A 114 6.64 -11.22 -2.88
N PHE A 115 6.13 -10.07 -3.30
CA PHE A 115 6.27 -8.78 -2.63
C PHE A 115 4.93 -8.38 -2.01
N VAL A 116 4.95 -8.06 -0.72
CA VAL A 116 3.83 -7.56 0.08
C VAL A 116 4.39 -6.56 1.10
N HIS A 117 3.53 -5.68 1.65
CA HIS A 117 3.98 -4.68 2.62
C HIS A 117 4.37 -5.29 3.97
N ALA A 118 3.52 -6.14 4.54
CA ALA A 118 3.76 -6.76 5.84
C ALA A 118 4.19 -8.23 5.70
N GLY A 119 3.25 -9.13 5.39
CA GLY A 119 3.54 -10.55 5.26
C GLY A 119 2.35 -11.35 4.76
N VAL A 120 2.47 -12.66 4.84
CA VAL A 120 1.41 -13.62 4.48
C VAL A 120 1.16 -14.58 5.62
N LEU A 121 -0.06 -15.09 5.72
CA LEU A 121 -0.36 -16.14 6.69
C LEU A 121 0.29 -17.46 6.25
N PRO A 122 0.78 -18.32 7.16
CA PRO A 122 1.48 -19.56 6.80
C PRO A 122 0.67 -20.52 5.93
N THR A 123 -0.65 -20.44 5.99
CA THR A 123 -1.57 -21.29 5.21
C THR A 123 -1.83 -20.76 3.79
N TRP A 124 -1.32 -19.58 3.44
CA TRP A 124 -1.56 -18.99 2.13
C TRP A 124 -0.50 -19.40 1.12
N THR A 125 -0.97 -19.81 -0.07
CA THR A 125 -0.11 -19.96 -1.23
C THR A 125 0.11 -18.60 -1.90
N VAL A 126 1.06 -18.53 -2.85
CA VAL A 126 1.27 -17.34 -3.68
C VAL A 126 -0.02 -17.02 -4.46
N GLU A 127 -0.66 -18.02 -5.04
CA GLU A 127 -1.88 -17.88 -5.84
C GLU A 127 -3.04 -17.35 -5.00
N LEU A 128 -3.24 -17.90 -3.80
CA LEU A 128 -4.25 -17.39 -2.88
C LEU A 128 -3.95 -15.96 -2.46
N THR A 129 -2.69 -15.64 -2.17
CA THR A 129 -2.28 -14.28 -1.79
C THR A 129 -2.57 -13.27 -2.90
N LEU A 130 -2.22 -13.59 -4.14
CA LEU A 130 -2.50 -12.74 -5.30
C LEU A 130 -4.00 -12.58 -5.54
N SER A 131 -4.78 -13.65 -5.40
CA SER A 131 -6.25 -13.60 -5.49
C SER A 131 -6.85 -12.67 -4.44
N LEU A 132 -6.41 -12.77 -3.18
CA LEU A 132 -6.91 -11.93 -2.09
C LEU A 132 -6.51 -10.46 -2.27
N ALA A 133 -5.28 -10.21 -2.73
CA ALA A 133 -4.82 -8.86 -3.05
C ALA A 133 -5.67 -8.24 -4.17
N ASP A 134 -6.01 -9.02 -5.21
CA ASP A 134 -6.89 -8.58 -6.29
C ASP A 134 -8.33 -8.34 -5.82
N GLU A 135 -8.88 -9.18 -4.94
CA GLU A 135 -10.20 -8.97 -4.34
C GLU A 135 -10.25 -7.62 -3.59
N VAL A 136 -9.22 -7.32 -2.79
CA VAL A 136 -9.11 -6.03 -2.07
C VAL A 136 -8.90 -4.87 -3.05
N HIS A 137 -8.04 -5.02 -4.04
CA HIS A 137 -7.81 -4.00 -5.05
C HIS A 137 -9.10 -3.64 -5.80
N ARG A 138 -9.89 -4.64 -6.24
CA ARG A 138 -11.21 -4.43 -6.84
C ARG A 138 -12.18 -3.70 -5.92
N ALA A 139 -12.11 -3.97 -4.61
CA ALA A 139 -12.91 -3.25 -3.62
C ALA A 139 -12.47 -1.79 -3.44
N LEU A 140 -11.20 -1.45 -3.68
CA LEU A 140 -10.67 -0.08 -3.57
C LEU A 140 -10.96 0.79 -4.79
N VAL A 141 -11.10 0.20 -5.97
CA VAL A 141 -11.31 0.95 -7.23
C VAL A 141 -12.78 1.03 -7.66
N ASN A 142 -13.69 0.31 -6.99
CA ASN A 142 -15.12 0.31 -7.33
C ASN A 142 -15.89 1.49 -6.71
N ASP A 143 -17.14 1.67 -7.16
CA ASP A 143 -18.06 2.71 -6.66
C ASP A 143 -18.39 2.56 -5.16
N ALA A 144 -18.25 1.34 -4.62
CA ALA A 144 -18.47 1.03 -3.21
C ALA A 144 -17.20 1.18 -2.34
N SER A 145 -16.12 1.75 -2.88
CA SER A 145 -14.81 1.85 -2.21
C SER A 145 -14.86 2.53 -0.86
N ASN A 146 -15.68 3.58 -0.69
CA ASN A 146 -15.84 4.25 0.60
C ASN A 146 -16.53 3.35 1.65
N ALA A 147 -17.46 2.49 1.24
CA ALA A 147 -18.07 1.52 2.15
C ALA A 147 -17.03 0.49 2.59
N PHE A 148 -16.21 -0.02 1.65
CA PHE A 148 -15.12 -0.93 1.98
C PHE A 148 -14.05 -0.29 2.89
N LEU A 149 -13.63 0.95 2.61
CA LEU A 149 -12.66 1.68 3.44
C LEU A 149 -13.14 1.86 4.88
N SER A 150 -14.46 1.97 5.10
CA SER A 150 -15.04 2.02 6.45
C SER A 150 -14.94 0.67 7.16
N GLU A 151 -15.10 -0.41 6.40
CA GLU A 151 -15.21 -1.78 6.90
C GLU A 151 -13.86 -2.49 7.04
N MET A 152 -12.81 -2.05 6.35
CA MET A 152 -11.47 -2.65 6.43
C MET A 152 -10.74 -2.38 7.76
N TYR A 153 -11.28 -1.52 8.62
CA TYR A 153 -10.77 -1.31 9.97
C TYR A 153 -11.26 -2.39 10.93
N GLY A 154 -10.43 -2.70 11.92
CA GLY A 154 -10.71 -3.72 12.93
C GLY A 154 -9.72 -4.88 12.88
N ASP A 155 -9.66 -5.59 14.00
CA ASP A 155 -8.70 -6.70 14.23
C ASP A 155 -9.38 -8.08 14.14
N GLU A 156 -10.68 -8.13 13.85
CA GLU A 156 -11.44 -9.37 13.65
C GLU A 156 -11.88 -9.50 12.19
N PRO A 157 -11.78 -10.70 11.57
CA PRO A 157 -11.39 -11.97 12.18
C PRO A 157 -9.87 -12.11 12.37
N ARG A 158 -9.48 -12.72 13.50
CA ARG A 158 -8.06 -12.97 13.85
C ARG A 158 -7.45 -14.18 13.16
N ARG A 159 -8.26 -15.00 12.48
CA ARG A 159 -7.84 -16.24 11.81
C ARG A 159 -8.43 -16.28 10.41
N TRP A 160 -7.62 -16.75 9.47
CA TRP A 160 -8.10 -17.11 8.15
C TRP A 160 -8.97 -18.36 8.19
N SER A 161 -10.02 -18.36 7.38
CA SER A 161 -10.81 -19.54 7.03
C SER A 161 -11.31 -19.37 5.60
N ASP A 162 -11.28 -20.43 4.80
CA ASP A 162 -11.82 -20.39 3.43
C ASP A 162 -13.34 -20.12 3.40
N ALA A 163 -14.02 -20.29 4.54
CA ALA A 163 -15.44 -19.93 4.71
C ALA A 163 -15.68 -18.43 4.94
N LEU A 164 -14.62 -17.62 5.11
CA LEU A 164 -14.78 -16.17 5.23
C LEU A 164 -15.30 -15.58 3.92
N THR A 165 -16.29 -14.70 4.02
CA THR A 165 -16.91 -13.99 2.89
C THR A 165 -17.04 -12.49 3.17
N GLY A 166 -17.21 -11.69 2.11
CA GLY A 166 -17.49 -10.26 2.22
C GLY A 166 -16.39 -9.50 2.97
N ASN A 167 -16.79 -8.52 3.80
CA ASN A 167 -15.85 -7.63 4.47
C ASN A 167 -14.92 -8.33 5.45
N ASP A 168 -15.33 -9.41 6.11
CA ASP A 168 -14.45 -10.15 7.03
C ASP A 168 -13.29 -10.82 6.29
N ARG A 169 -13.57 -11.35 5.09
CA ARG A 169 -12.56 -11.92 4.20
C ARG A 169 -11.57 -10.84 3.76
N LEU A 170 -12.08 -9.71 3.26
CA LEU A 170 -11.25 -8.61 2.79
C LEU A 170 -10.46 -7.95 3.92
N ARG A 171 -11.05 -7.79 5.10
CA ARG A 171 -10.37 -7.25 6.28
C ARG A 171 -9.26 -8.17 6.76
N CYS A 172 -9.47 -9.48 6.74
CA CYS A 172 -8.41 -10.46 7.03
C CYS A 172 -7.26 -10.34 6.00
N ALA A 173 -7.60 -10.20 4.71
CA ALA A 173 -6.63 -9.94 3.64
C ALA A 173 -5.80 -8.67 3.89
N VAL A 174 -6.47 -7.55 4.13
CA VAL A 174 -5.79 -6.28 4.44
C VAL A 174 -4.92 -6.40 5.69
N ASN A 175 -5.42 -7.02 6.76
CA ASN A 175 -4.67 -7.19 8.01
C ASN A 175 -3.39 -8.00 7.80
N ALA A 176 -3.47 -9.12 7.07
CA ALA A 176 -2.29 -9.93 6.76
C ALA A 176 -1.28 -9.14 5.90
N LEU A 177 -1.76 -8.55 4.79
CA LEU A 177 -0.88 -7.96 3.79
C LEU A 177 -0.28 -6.62 4.23
N THR A 178 -0.92 -5.89 5.15
CA THR A 178 -0.50 -4.53 5.52
C THR A 178 -0.19 -4.33 6.99
N ARG A 179 -0.56 -5.24 7.90
CA ARG A 179 -0.43 -5.01 9.35
C ARG A 179 0.14 -6.19 10.14
N LEU A 180 0.45 -7.31 9.47
CA LEU A 180 0.95 -8.51 10.13
C LEU A 180 2.32 -8.28 10.77
N ARG A 181 2.48 -8.72 12.01
CA ARG A 181 3.75 -8.65 12.75
C ARG A 181 4.14 -9.99 13.36
N VAL A 182 3.17 -10.66 13.97
CA VAL A 182 3.34 -11.95 14.65
C VAL A 182 2.17 -12.85 14.33
N VAL A 183 2.45 -14.16 14.22
CA VAL A 183 1.44 -15.22 14.11
C VAL A 183 1.65 -16.20 15.26
N SER A 184 0.56 -16.67 15.86
CA SER A 184 0.65 -17.81 16.78
C SER A 184 0.86 -19.09 15.99
N ALA A 185 1.67 -19.99 16.53
CA ALA A 185 1.79 -21.36 16.04
C ALA A 185 0.46 -22.13 16.15
#